data_AF-A0A925R5G1-F1
#
_entry.id   AF-A0A925R5G1-F1
#
_cell.length_a   1.000
_cell.length_b   1.000
_cell.length_c   1.000
_cell.angle_alpha   90.00
_cell.angle_beta   90.00
_cell.angle_gamma   90.00
#
_symmetry.space_group_name_H-M   'P 1'
#
loop_
_entity.id
_entity.type
_entity.pdbx_description
1 polymer ?
#
loop_
_entity_poly.entity_id
_entity_poly.type
_entity_poly.pdbx_seq_one_letter_code
_entity_poly.pdbx_strand_id
1 'polypeptide(L)'
;GVDAIVQILNSVDRSTERHIMETLEIEDTELAEEIKKKMFVFEDILSLDDRSIQRVLREVDNTDLATALKGSGEEVQNVIFNNLSKRLALMIKEDMEYMGPVRLKDVEESQQKIVNIIRKLEDAGEIVISRGGGDEIIV
;
A
#
# COMPACT_ATOMS: atom_id res chain seq x y z
N GLY A 1 -7.64 -21.62 -4.69
CA GLY A 1 -8.27 -21.10 -3.46
C GLY A 1 -8.25 -19.59 -3.49
N VAL A 2 -8.89 -18.94 -2.51
CA VAL A 2 -9.05 -17.48 -2.46
C VAL A 2 -7.70 -16.74 -2.53
N ASP A 3 -6.67 -17.28 -1.86
CA ASP A 3 -5.33 -16.66 -1.85
C ASP A 3 -4.67 -16.58 -3.23
N ALA A 4 -4.92 -17.58 -4.10
CA ALA A 4 -4.43 -17.57 -5.48
C ALA A 4 -5.14 -16.50 -6.33
N ILE A 5 -6.43 -16.25 -6.08
CA ILE A 5 -7.19 -15.20 -6.76
C ILE A 5 -6.68 -13.84 -6.31
N VAL A 6 -6.46 -13.64 -5.01
CA VAL A 6 -5.86 -12.42 -4.46
C VAL A 6 -4.49 -12.15 -5.09
N GLN A 7 -3.62 -13.16 -5.21
CA GLN A 7 -2.32 -13.00 -5.87
C GLN A 7 -2.45 -12.59 -7.35
N ILE A 8 -3.37 -13.19 -8.10
CA ILE A 8 -3.63 -12.82 -9.49
C ILE A 8 -4.15 -11.39 -9.58
N LEU A 9 -5.17 -11.04 -8.78
CA LEU A 9 -5.76 -9.70 -8.74
C LEU A 9 -4.73 -8.63 -8.36
N ASN A 10 -3.81 -8.98 -7.46
CA ASN A 10 -2.72 -8.10 -7.05
C ASN A 10 -1.66 -7.86 -8.14
N SER A 11 -1.67 -8.65 -9.21
CA SER A 11 -0.70 -8.59 -10.31
C SER A 11 -1.24 -8.01 -11.62
N VAL A 12 -2.57 -7.87 -11.74
CA VAL A 12 -3.21 -7.27 -12.92
C VAL A 12 -3.28 -5.75 -12.80
N ASP A 13 -3.56 -5.07 -13.91
CA ASP A 13 -3.79 -3.63 -13.88
C ASP A 13 -5.11 -3.31 -13.15
N ARG A 14 -5.18 -2.10 -12.61
CA ARG A 14 -6.30 -1.65 -11.78
C ARG A 14 -7.66 -1.65 -12.50
N SER A 15 -7.68 -1.46 -13.82
CA SER A 15 -8.93 -1.49 -14.58
C SER A 15 -9.48 -2.90 -14.69
N THR A 16 -8.59 -3.88 -14.92
CA THR A 16 -8.91 -5.31 -14.92
C THR A 16 -9.31 -5.80 -13.54
N GLU A 17 -8.53 -5.45 -12.49
CA GLU A 17 -8.85 -5.77 -11.09
C GLU A 17 -10.26 -5.31 -10.73
N ARG A 18 -10.57 -4.04 -10.99
CA ARG A 18 -11.87 -3.45 -10.69
C ARG A 18 -13.00 -4.17 -11.42
N HIS A 19 -12.83 -4.45 -12.71
CA HIS A 19 -13.85 -5.14 -13.50
C HIS A 19 -14.12 -6.57 -12.98
N ILE A 20 -13.06 -7.29 -12.60
CA ILE A 20 -13.19 -8.62 -11.99
C ILE A 20 -13.91 -8.53 -10.65
N MET A 21 -13.54 -7.58 -9.79
CA MET A 21 -14.18 -7.40 -8.48
C MET A 21 -15.64 -6.97 -8.58
N GLU A 22 -15.99 -6.06 -9.49
CA GLU A 22 -17.38 -5.64 -9.73
C GLU A 22 -18.25 -6.81 -10.22
N THR A 23 -17.70 -7.66 -11.09
CA THR A 23 -18.39 -8.89 -11.56
C THR A 23 -18.57 -9.86 -10.41
N LEU A 24 -17.52 -10.07 -9.61
CA LEU A 24 -17.53 -11.01 -8.51
C LEU A 24 -18.48 -10.59 -7.38
N GLU A 25 -18.61 -9.29 -7.09
CA GLU A 25 -19.57 -8.79 -6.11
C GLU A 25 -21.02 -9.13 -6.46
N ILE A 26 -21.35 -9.21 -7.76
CA ILE A 26 -22.68 -9.58 -8.26
C ILE A 26 -22.88 -11.10 -8.20
N GLU A 27 -21.87 -11.87 -8.59
CA GLU A 27 -21.96 -13.34 -8.65
C GLU A 27 -21.86 -14.00 -7.28
N ASP A 28 -20.92 -13.56 -6.45
CA ASP A 28 -20.61 -14.10 -5.14
C ASP A 28 -20.06 -13.00 -4.22
N THR A 29 -20.99 -12.30 -3.56
CA THR A 29 -20.66 -11.22 -2.63
C THR A 29 -19.80 -11.69 -1.45
N GLU A 30 -19.98 -12.93 -0.97
CA GLU A 30 -19.20 -13.45 0.17
C GLU A 30 -17.73 -13.66 -0.22
N LEU A 31 -17.50 -14.25 -1.40
CA LEU A 31 -16.15 -14.44 -1.95
C LEU A 31 -15.48 -13.10 -2.29
N ALA A 32 -16.21 -12.16 -2.88
CA ALA A 32 -15.69 -10.81 -3.15
C ALA A 32 -15.24 -10.11 -1.86
N GLU A 33 -16.03 -10.19 -0.80
CA GLU A 33 -15.67 -9.64 0.51
C GLU A 33 -14.49 -10.37 1.15
N GLU A 34 -14.38 -11.69 1.00
CA GLU A 34 -13.20 -12.45 1.46
C GLU A 34 -11.92 -12.01 0.73
N ILE A 35 -12.00 -11.80 -0.59
CA ILE A 35 -10.88 -11.32 -1.40
C ILE A 35 -10.48 -9.91 -0.99
N LYS A 36 -11.43 -8.97 -0.89
CA LYS A 36 -11.14 -7.59 -0.47
C LYS A 36 -10.43 -7.53 0.87
N LYS A 37 -10.88 -8.33 1.86
CA LYS A 37 -10.24 -8.40 3.18
C LYS A 37 -8.79 -8.89 3.12
N LYS A 38 -8.43 -9.64 2.08
CA LYS A 38 -7.07 -10.15 1.85
C LYS A 38 -6.24 -9.25 0.94
N MET A 39 -6.82 -8.21 0.35
CA MET A 39 -6.09 -7.24 -0.45
C MET A 39 -5.42 -6.21 0.45
N PHE A 40 -4.09 -6.14 0.39
CA PHE A 40 -3.34 -5.09 1.05
C PHE A 40 -3.57 -3.76 0.32
N VAL A 41 -4.09 -2.76 1.03
CA VAL A 41 -4.29 -1.39 0.55
C VAL A 41 -3.23 -0.45 1.15
N PHE A 42 -3.10 0.76 0.64
CA PHE A 42 -2.06 1.69 1.10
C PHE A 42 -2.17 2.03 2.60
N GLU A 43 -3.39 2.17 3.11
CA GLU A 43 -3.64 2.45 4.54
C GLU A 43 -3.18 1.31 5.47
N ASP A 44 -3.07 0.08 4.96
CA ASP A 44 -2.58 -1.06 5.74
C ASP A 44 -1.11 -0.93 6.12
N ILE A 45 -0.39 0.08 5.60
CA ILE A 45 0.97 0.41 6.04
C ILE A 45 1.06 0.67 7.55
N LEU A 46 -0.05 1.07 8.19
CA LEU A 46 -0.15 1.23 9.65
C LEU A 46 0.05 -0.07 10.43
N SER A 47 -0.14 -1.22 9.78
CA SER A 47 0.06 -2.54 10.38
C SER A 47 1.52 -3.03 10.32
N LEU A 48 2.38 -2.32 9.57
CA LEU A 48 3.79 -2.67 9.43
C LEU A 48 4.60 -2.12 10.60
N ASP A 49 5.63 -2.88 11.01
CA ASP A 49 6.59 -2.38 11.97
C ASP A 49 7.56 -1.37 11.34
N ASP A 50 8.18 -0.53 12.17
CA ASP A 50 9.07 0.54 11.70
C ASP A 50 10.19 0.04 10.78
N ARG A 51 10.71 -1.17 11.01
CA ARG A 51 11.76 -1.75 10.16
C ARG A 51 11.24 -2.07 8.76
N SER A 52 10.04 -2.65 8.64
CA SER A 52 9.41 -2.92 7.36
C SER A 52 9.10 -1.63 6.61
N ILE A 53 8.58 -0.61 7.31
CA ILE A 53 8.32 0.71 6.71
C ILE A 53 9.61 1.33 6.18
N GLN A 54 10.67 1.36 6.99
CA GLN A 54 11.98 1.88 6.55
C GLN A 54 12.56 1.09 5.38
N ARG A 55 12.32 -0.23 5.31
CA ARG A 55 12.77 -1.06 4.19
C ARG A 55 12.04 -0.71 2.90
N VAL A 56 10.71 -0.53 2.97
CA VAL A 56 9.85 -0.11 1.86
C VAL A 56 10.29 1.26 1.36
N LEU A 57 10.45 2.24 2.25
CA LEU A 57 10.80 3.62 1.90
C LEU A 57 12.15 3.77 1.17
N ARG A 58 13.03 2.75 1.20
CA ARG A 58 14.28 2.74 0.42
C ARG A 58 14.08 2.43 -1.06
N GLU A 59 12.97 1.79 -1.43
CA GLU A 59 12.64 1.43 -2.81
C GLU A 59 11.65 2.41 -3.46
N VAL A 60 11.06 3.32 -2.67
CA VAL A 60 10.04 4.26 -3.13
C VAL A 60 10.70 5.53 -3.66
N ASP A 61 10.30 5.99 -4.84
CA ASP A 61 10.71 7.29 -5.37
C ASP A 61 10.08 8.44 -4.57
N ASN A 62 10.84 9.48 -4.28
CA ASN A 62 10.37 10.61 -3.48
C ASN A 62 9.15 11.32 -4.09
N THR A 63 9.06 11.39 -5.43
CA THR A 63 7.94 12.00 -6.13
C THR A 63 6.67 11.19 -5.95
N ASP A 64 6.78 9.87 -6.08
CA ASP A 64 5.67 8.94 -5.86
C ASP A 64 5.24 8.98 -4.38
N LEU A 65 6.19 9.05 -3.43
CA LEU A 65 5.89 9.19 -2.00
C LEU A 65 5.14 10.49 -1.71
N ALA A 66 5.63 11.64 -2.17
CA ALA A 66 4.99 12.93 -1.95
C ALA A 66 3.57 12.96 -2.55
N THR A 67 3.39 12.40 -3.74
CA THR A 67 2.08 12.32 -4.40
C THR A 67 1.12 11.38 -3.65
N ALA A 68 1.60 10.22 -3.19
CA ALA A 68 0.79 9.28 -2.40
C ALA A 68 0.34 9.89 -1.06
N LEU A 69 1.23 10.63 -0.39
CA LEU A 69 0.97 11.22 0.91
C LEU A 69 -0.10 12.34 0.85
N LYS A 70 -0.22 13.05 -0.28
CA LYS A 70 -1.23 14.11 -0.47
C LYS A 70 -2.68 13.66 -0.28
N GLY A 71 -2.99 12.40 -0.58
CA GLY A 71 -4.32 11.83 -0.37
C GLY A 71 -4.38 10.78 0.74
N SER A 72 -3.38 10.75 1.62
CA SER A 72 -3.34 9.84 2.76
C SER A 72 -3.82 10.50 4.05
N GLY A 73 -4.38 9.71 4.96
CA GLY A 73 -4.79 10.18 6.29
C GLY A 73 -3.61 10.64 7.15
N GLU A 74 -3.89 11.49 8.15
CA GLU A 74 -2.84 12.03 9.04
C GLU A 74 -2.05 10.92 9.75
N GLU A 75 -2.69 9.82 10.13
CA GLU A 75 -2.04 8.68 10.80
C GLU A 75 -0.98 8.04 9.89
N VAL A 76 -1.32 7.78 8.63
CA VAL A 76 -0.39 7.24 7.63
C VAL A 76 0.78 8.19 7.38
N GLN A 77 0.50 9.49 7.20
CA GLN A 77 1.54 10.49 7.04
C GLN A 77 2.50 10.50 8.23
N ASN A 78 1.97 10.48 9.46
CA ASN A 78 2.77 10.50 10.67
C ASN A 78 3.69 9.29 10.78
N VAL A 79 3.15 8.08 10.55
CA VAL A 79 3.93 6.84 10.58
C VAL A 79 5.05 6.84 9.53
N ILE A 80 4.75 7.31 8.31
CA ILE A 80 5.76 7.42 7.25
C ILE A 80 6.83 8.45 7.64
N PHE A 81 6.45 9.66 8.08
CA PHE A 81 7.42 10.70 8.45
C PHE A 81 8.26 10.32 9.67
N ASN A 82 7.73 9.57 10.63
CA ASN A 82 8.49 9.04 11.77
C ASN A 82 9.58 8.05 11.33
N ASN A 83 9.40 7.40 10.18
CA ASN A 83 10.34 6.45 9.59
C ASN A 83 11.27 7.07 8.53
N LEU A 84 11.22 8.38 8.34
CA LEU A 84 12.14 9.12 7.48
C LEU A 84 13.20 9.86 8.30
N SER A 85 14.37 10.07 7.70
CA SER A 85 15.34 11.02 8.27
C SER A 85 14.76 12.44 8.25
N LYS A 86 15.10 13.28 9.24
CA LYS A 86 14.61 14.68 9.33
C LYS A 86 14.79 15.46 8.02
N ARG A 87 15.92 15.27 7.34
CA ARG A 87 16.24 15.91 6.07
C ARG A 87 15.29 15.46 4.95
N LEU A 88 15.06 14.16 4.85
CA LEU A 88 14.18 13.61 3.82
C LEU A 88 12.71 13.96 4.10
N ALA A 89 12.28 13.89 5.37
CA ALA A 89 10.94 14.31 5.76
C ALA A 89 10.67 15.79 5.42
N LEU A 90 11.65 16.67 5.62
CA LEU A 90 11.52 18.08 5.22
C LEU A 90 11.38 18.24 3.70
N MET A 91 12.26 17.57 2.93
CA MET A 91 12.21 17.57 1.46
C MET A 91 10.84 17.11 0.93
N ILE A 92 10.33 15.99 1.43
CA ILE A 92 9.02 15.47 1.00
C ILE A 92 7.89 16.44 1.34
N LYS A 93 7.94 17.09 2.51
CA LYS A 93 6.93 18.10 2.88
C LYS A 93 6.98 19.32 1.97
N GLU A 94 8.18 19.81 1.63
CA GLU A 94 8.37 20.91 0.68
C GLU A 94 7.87 20.54 -0.72
N ASP A 95 8.17 19.32 -1.20
CA ASP A 95 7.69 18.81 -2.49
C ASP A 95 6.16 18.74 -2.51
N MET A 96 5.55 18.23 -1.43
CA MET A 96 4.09 18.24 -1.27
C MET A 96 3.54 19.67 -1.35
N GLU A 97 4.11 20.65 -0.64
CA GLU A 97 3.66 22.05 -0.73
C GLU A 97 3.78 22.60 -2.16
N TYR A 98 4.89 22.32 -2.84
CA TYR A 98 5.16 22.80 -4.20
C TYR A 98 4.23 22.20 -5.26
N MET A 99 3.86 20.91 -5.12
CA MET A 99 2.95 20.23 -6.05
C MET A 99 1.56 20.88 -6.15
N GLY A 100 1.11 21.57 -5.10
CA GLY A 100 -0.24 22.15 -5.07
C GLY A 100 -1.35 21.06 -5.09
N PRO A 101 -2.50 21.32 -5.74
CA PRO A 101 -3.55 20.33 -5.94
C PRO A 101 -3.13 19.23 -6.92
N VAL A 102 -3.25 17.97 -6.49
CA VAL A 102 -2.97 16.79 -7.31
C VAL A 102 -4.28 16.09 -7.70
N ARG A 103 -4.30 15.40 -8.84
CA ARG A 103 -5.50 14.65 -9.26
C ARG A 103 -5.60 13.37 -8.44
N LEU A 104 -6.82 13.01 -8.04
CA LEU A 104 -7.09 11.78 -7.30
C LEU A 104 -6.48 10.55 -7.99
N LYS A 105 -6.59 10.46 -9.33
CA LYS A 105 -6.01 9.38 -10.12
C LYS A 105 -4.50 9.23 -9.91
N ASP A 106 -3.76 10.34 -9.89
CA ASP A 106 -2.30 10.34 -9.75
C ASP A 106 -1.87 9.91 -8.34
N VAL A 107 -2.67 10.29 -7.33
CA VAL A 107 -2.51 9.83 -5.94
C VAL A 107 -2.68 8.32 -5.86
N GLU A 108 -3.80 7.79 -6.37
CA GLU A 108 -4.08 6.36 -6.27
C GLU A 108 -3.07 5.52 -7.07
N GLU A 109 -2.59 6.00 -8.22
CA GLU A 109 -1.51 5.35 -8.97
C GLU A 109 -0.21 5.30 -8.15
N SER A 110 0.14 6.40 -7.47
CA SER A 110 1.34 6.45 -6.61
C SER A 110 1.20 5.53 -5.40
N GLN A 111 0.04 5.51 -4.76
CA GLN A 111 -0.27 4.58 -3.66
C GLN A 111 -0.18 3.13 -4.11
N GLN A 112 -0.72 2.80 -5.29
CA GLN A 112 -0.65 1.44 -5.84
C GLN A 112 0.80 1.00 -6.12
N LYS A 113 1.65 1.90 -6.63
CA LYS A 113 3.08 1.59 -6.80
C LYS A 113 3.73 1.22 -5.47
N ILE A 114 3.44 1.94 -4.40
CA ILE A 114 3.98 1.66 -3.07
C ILE A 114 3.46 0.31 -2.54
N VAL A 115 2.16 0.03 -2.70
CA VAL A 115 1.57 -1.28 -2.35
C VAL A 115 2.26 -2.42 -3.11
N ASN A 116 2.56 -2.23 -4.40
CA ASN A 116 3.25 -3.25 -5.20
C ASN A 116 4.70 -3.47 -4.70
N ILE A 117 5.39 -2.42 -4.27
CA ILE A 117 6.72 -2.53 -3.64
C ILE A 117 6.63 -3.33 -2.34
N ILE A 118 5.65 -3.03 -1.48
CA ILE A 118 5.41 -3.76 -0.22
C ILE A 118 5.23 -5.26 -0.50
N ARG A 119 4.35 -5.62 -1.44
CA ARG A 119 4.11 -7.02 -1.81
C ARG A 119 5.36 -7.71 -2.35
N LYS A 120 6.11 -7.03 -3.21
CA LYS A 120 7.37 -7.56 -3.75
C LYS A 120 8.39 -7.85 -2.64
N LEU A 121 8.48 -6.98 -1.62
CA LEU A 121 9.36 -7.17 -0.48
C LEU A 121 8.87 -8.28 0.45
N GLU A 122 7.56 -8.43 0.63
CA GLU A 122 6.94 -9.55 1.35
C GLU A 122 7.23 -10.89 0.66
N ASP A 123 7.03 -10.97 -0.66
CA ASP A 123 7.32 -12.17 -1.46
C ASP A 123 8.81 -12.54 -1.43
N ALA A 124 9.70 -11.55 -1.29
CA ALA A 124 11.13 -11.75 -1.11
C ALA A 124 11.53 -12.14 0.32
N GLY A 125 10.58 -12.12 1.27
CA GLY A 125 10.83 -12.35 2.70
C GLY A 125 11.61 -11.22 3.38
N GLU A 126 11.68 -10.05 2.76
CA GLU A 126 12.40 -8.88 3.30
C GLU A 126 11.57 -8.09 4.31
N ILE A 127 10.24 -8.18 4.22
CA ILE A 127 9.30 -7.64 5.20
C ILE A 127 8.23 -8.68 5.53
N VAL A 128 7.56 -8.49 6.66
CA VAL A 128 6.44 -9.34 7.09
C VAL A 128 5.21 -8.48 7.25
N ILE A 129 4.12 -8.88 6.61
CA ILE A 129 2.82 -8.22 6.76
C ILE A 129 1.96 -9.03 7.73
N SER A 130 1.62 -8.45 8.88
CA SER A 130 0.67 -9.06 9.81
C SER A 130 -0.74 -8.92 9.27
N ARG A 131 -1.15 -9.86 8.41
CA ARG A 131 -2.49 -9.88 7.81
C ARG A 131 -3.56 -10.42 8.79
N GLY A 132 -3.67 -9.87 10.00
CA GLY A 132 -4.81 -10.05 10.92
C GLY A 132 -5.31 -11.49 11.21
N GLY A 133 -4.58 -12.51 10.79
CA GLY A 133 -4.88 -13.94 10.97
C GLY A 133 -3.69 -14.52 11.71
N GLY A 134 -3.93 -14.91 12.96
CA GLY A 134 -2.91 -15.31 13.90
C GLY A 134 -1.98 -16.39 13.32
N ASP A 135 -0.75 -16.00 13.05
CA ASP A 135 0.42 -16.81 13.29
C ASP A 135 1.55 -15.85 13.68
N GLU A 136 1.54 -15.50 14.97
CA GLU A 136 2.74 -15.00 15.64
C GLU A 136 3.82 -16.08 15.51
N ILE A 137 4.77 -15.90 14.59
CA ILE A 137 6.03 -16.61 14.70
C ILE A 137 6.84 -15.93 15.79
N ILE A 138 6.71 -16.46 17.00
CA ILE A 138 7.62 -16.21 18.12
C ILE A 138 8.89 -17.02 17.87
N VAL A 139 10.05 -16.37 17.86
CA VAL A 139 11.37 -16.98 18.11
C VAL A 139 12.08 -16.21 19.20
#